data_AF-A0A7T5RFW7-F1
#
_entry.id   AF-A0A7T5RFW7-F1
#
_cell.length_a   1.000
_cell.length_b   1.000
_cell.length_c   1.000
_cell.angle_alpha   90.00
_cell.angle_beta   90.00
_cell.angle_gamma   90.00
#
_symmetry.space_group_name_H-M   'P 1'
#
loop_
_entity.id
_entity.type
_entity.pdbx_description
1 polymer ?
#
loop_
_entity_poly.entity_id
_entity_poly.type
_entity_poly.pdbx_seq_one_letter_code
_entity_poly.pdbx_strand_id
1 'polypeptide(L)'
;MATKVTVNEIKQDWKDLVDSTTITLDHVEPYNKFRVTLGGNRALAIVNESDGRAFILQLKQDSTGNRTVNWFKKASTFATTDLNTTNDQIVVGRNIPTTTPLKFSSSGTLPSGLVAGTRYYAININATTIKVATSIANAQAGTAIDFTDQGSGTHTIETHIRWPGDNEPTLSNGKFRTDTFGFIVDDGLSGIYEGVVISQDY
;
A
#
# COMPACT_ATOMS: atom_id res chain seq x y z
N MET A 1 36.86 12.51 -36.34
CA MET A 1 36.54 13.19 -35.07
C MET A 1 35.83 12.18 -34.19
N ALA A 2 36.42 11.78 -33.05
CA ALA A 2 35.73 10.92 -32.11
C ALA A 2 34.71 11.77 -31.34
N THR A 3 33.43 11.49 -31.53
CA THR A 3 32.35 12.15 -30.77
C THR A 3 32.53 11.79 -29.30
N LYS A 4 32.85 12.80 -28.49
CA LYS A 4 32.94 12.66 -27.04
C LYS A 4 31.52 12.46 -26.51
N VAL A 5 31.16 11.22 -26.20
CA VAL A 5 29.94 10.91 -25.45
C VAL A 5 29.99 11.71 -24.14
N THR A 6 29.04 12.61 -23.93
CA THR A 6 28.89 13.33 -22.66
C THR A 6 28.19 12.40 -21.67
N VAL A 7 28.55 12.50 -20.39
CA VAL A 7 28.06 11.64 -19.29
C VAL A 7 26.53 11.63 -19.14
N ASN A 8 25.81 12.52 -19.83
CA ASN A 8 24.35 12.60 -19.86
C ASN A 8 23.64 11.46 -20.62
N GLU A 9 24.38 10.55 -21.27
CA GLU A 9 23.79 9.38 -21.97
C GLU A 9 23.82 8.08 -21.15
N ILE A 10 24.26 8.12 -19.88
CA ILE A 10 24.04 6.99 -18.98
C ILE A 10 22.56 7.00 -18.60
N LYS A 11 21.81 6.06 -19.15
CA LYS A 11 20.47 5.69 -18.67
C LYS A 11 20.58 5.51 -17.16
N GLN A 12 20.07 6.45 -16.37
CA GLN A 12 20.13 6.35 -14.91
C GLN A 12 19.16 5.24 -14.50
N ASP A 13 19.69 4.02 -14.40
CA ASP A 13 18.88 2.83 -14.10
C ASP A 13 18.22 2.91 -12.72
N TRP A 14 18.86 3.59 -11.76
CA TRP A 14 18.35 3.80 -10.40
C TRP A 14 18.13 5.28 -10.14
N LYS A 15 16.97 5.61 -9.58
CA LYS A 15 16.72 6.89 -8.94
C LYS A 15 17.14 6.83 -7.47
N ASP A 16 18.15 7.61 -7.13
CA ASP A 16 18.45 7.93 -5.73
C ASP A 16 17.36 8.88 -5.19
N LEU A 17 16.58 8.38 -4.23
CA LEU A 17 15.58 9.16 -3.53
C LEU A 17 16.23 9.92 -2.37
N VAL A 18 15.65 11.07 -2.04
CA VAL A 18 16.06 11.86 -0.88
C VAL A 18 15.34 11.32 0.34
N ASP A 19 16.10 10.98 1.38
CA ASP A 19 15.53 10.61 2.67
C ASP A 19 14.82 11.81 3.32
N SER A 20 13.60 11.59 3.78
CA SER A 20 12.80 12.55 4.52
C SER A 20 11.77 11.80 5.37
N THR A 21 10.94 12.48 6.16
CA THR A 21 9.86 11.82 6.93
C THR A 21 8.94 10.98 6.04
N THR A 22 8.66 11.48 4.83
CA THR A 22 7.92 10.77 3.78
C THR A 22 8.77 10.72 2.51
N ILE A 23 9.25 9.54 2.16
CA ILE A 23 10.01 9.32 0.94
C ILE A 23 9.01 9.10 -0.20
N THR A 24 9.03 10.01 -1.17
CA THR A 24 8.10 9.97 -2.32
C THR A 24 8.79 9.37 -3.55
N LEU A 25 8.18 8.33 -4.10
CA LEU A 25 8.51 7.74 -5.39
C LEU A 25 7.68 8.46 -6.47
N ASP A 26 8.34 9.05 -7.46
CA ASP A 26 7.67 9.76 -8.55
C ASP A 26 7.69 8.93 -9.84
N HIS A 27 6.51 8.66 -10.38
CA HIS A 27 6.29 7.87 -11.58
C HIS A 27 6.23 8.70 -12.89
N VAL A 28 6.72 9.94 -12.94
CA VAL A 28 6.72 10.78 -14.17
C VAL A 28 7.63 10.29 -15.33
N GLU A 29 8.30 9.12 -15.22
CA GLU A 29 9.32 8.58 -16.16
C GLU A 29 10.71 9.28 -16.01
N PRO A 30 11.86 8.61 -16.29
CA PRO A 30 12.04 7.25 -16.84
C PRO A 30 12.38 6.17 -15.79
N TYR A 31 12.17 6.44 -14.50
CA TYR A 31 12.67 5.55 -13.43
C TYR A 31 11.68 4.45 -13.06
N ASN A 32 12.11 3.19 -13.20
CA ASN A 32 11.41 2.01 -12.66
C ASN A 32 12.21 1.31 -11.57
N LYS A 33 13.32 1.91 -11.12
CA LYS A 33 14.09 1.43 -9.97
C LYS A 33 14.43 2.61 -9.08
N PHE A 34 14.12 2.48 -7.82
CA PHE A 34 14.30 3.53 -6.81
C PHE A 34 15.13 2.98 -5.66
N ARG A 35 16.00 3.80 -5.08
CA ARG A 35 16.75 3.39 -3.90
C ARG A 35 16.90 4.53 -2.90
N VAL A 36 16.98 4.18 -1.63
CA VAL A 36 17.14 5.14 -0.53
C VAL A 36 17.83 4.49 0.66
N THR A 37 18.64 5.29 1.37
CA THR A 37 19.11 4.92 2.72
C THR A 37 18.20 5.56 3.75
N LEU A 38 17.60 4.76 4.63
CA LEU A 38 16.60 5.17 5.61
C LEU A 38 17.25 5.91 6.78
N GLY A 39 17.14 7.24 6.79
CA GLY A 39 17.63 8.10 7.88
C GLY A 39 16.74 8.15 9.11
N GLY A 40 15.58 7.47 9.09
CA GLY A 40 14.68 7.25 10.23
C GLY A 40 13.67 6.14 9.94
N ASN A 41 12.66 5.99 10.78
CA ASN A 41 11.43 5.28 10.40
C ASN A 41 10.65 6.19 9.44
N ARG A 42 10.36 5.69 8.23
CA ARG A 42 9.86 6.53 7.13
C ARG A 42 8.50 6.08 6.62
N ALA A 43 7.69 7.02 6.17
CA ALA A 43 6.56 6.71 5.31
C ALA A 43 7.03 6.65 3.85
N LEU A 44 6.46 5.74 3.07
CA LEU A 44 6.63 5.67 1.63
C LEU A 44 5.35 6.17 0.96
N ALA A 45 5.50 6.98 -0.08
CA ALA A 45 4.38 7.46 -0.89
C ALA A 45 4.74 7.35 -2.36
N ILE A 46 3.73 7.19 -3.22
CA ILE A 46 3.89 7.25 -4.66
C ILE A 46 3.10 8.46 -5.19
N VAL A 47 3.64 9.17 -6.15
CA VAL A 47 2.96 10.25 -6.89
C VAL A 47 3.01 9.98 -8.38
N ASN A 48 2.08 10.60 -9.11
CA ASN A 48 1.93 10.46 -10.57
C ASN A 48 1.78 8.99 -10.99
N GLU A 49 0.99 8.26 -10.21
CA GLU A 49 0.76 6.84 -10.39
C GLU A 49 0.15 6.55 -11.77
N SER A 50 0.60 5.43 -12.34
CA SER A 50 0.10 4.94 -13.61
C SER A 50 -0.15 3.44 -13.50
N ASP A 51 -1.35 3.03 -13.89
CA ASP A 51 -1.78 1.64 -13.85
C ASP A 51 -0.90 0.76 -14.75
N GLY A 52 -0.68 -0.49 -14.32
CA GLY A 52 0.19 -1.46 -14.97
C GLY A 52 1.69 -1.22 -14.78
N ARG A 53 2.10 -0.14 -14.09
CA ARG A 53 3.53 0.14 -13.89
C ARG A 53 4.14 -0.85 -12.91
N ALA A 54 5.22 -1.49 -13.34
CA ALA A 54 6.08 -2.30 -12.47
C ALA A 54 7.36 -1.54 -12.09
N PHE A 55 7.77 -1.63 -10.83
CA PHE A 55 8.99 -0.97 -10.36
C PHE A 55 9.70 -1.76 -9.25
N ILE A 56 10.95 -1.40 -9.02
CA ILE A 56 11.81 -1.95 -7.96
C ILE A 56 12.11 -0.85 -6.94
N LEU A 57 12.09 -1.20 -5.66
CA LEU A 57 12.54 -0.34 -4.57
C LEU A 57 13.63 -1.04 -3.76
N GLN A 58 14.76 -0.37 -3.57
CA GLN A 58 15.80 -0.76 -2.62
C GLN A 58 15.76 0.15 -1.39
N LEU A 59 15.62 -0.48 -0.24
CA LEU A 59 15.66 0.18 1.06
C LEU A 59 16.93 -0.27 1.77
N LYS A 60 17.81 0.69 2.07
CA LYS A 60 19.03 0.44 2.82
C LYS A 60 18.91 1.01 4.23
N GLN A 61 19.29 0.22 5.23
CA GLN A 61 19.44 0.67 6.62
C GLN A 61 20.58 1.69 6.74
N ASP A 62 20.46 2.64 7.67
CA ASP A 62 21.57 3.54 7.99
C ASP A 62 22.65 2.85 8.86
N SER A 63 23.55 3.64 9.43
CA SER A 63 24.59 3.19 10.35
C SER A 63 24.07 2.76 11.73
N THR A 64 22.77 2.98 12.01
CA THR A 64 22.10 2.56 13.24
C THR A 64 21.43 1.21 13.06
N GLY A 65 20.76 0.99 11.92
CA GLY A 65 19.87 -0.15 11.70
C GLY A 65 18.50 0.05 12.37
N ASN A 66 17.72 -1.02 12.39
CA ASN A 66 16.37 -1.09 12.99
C ASN A 66 15.36 -0.05 12.47
N ARG A 67 15.46 0.33 11.19
CA ARG A 67 14.50 1.23 10.55
C ARG A 67 13.34 0.46 9.96
N THR A 68 12.15 1.03 10.11
CA THR A 68 10.91 0.52 9.55
C THR A 68 10.36 1.48 8.50
N VAL A 69 9.48 0.94 7.66
CA VAL A 69 8.71 1.74 6.72
C VAL A 69 7.22 1.54 6.92
N ASN A 70 6.47 2.64 6.76
CA ASN A 70 5.05 2.58 6.47
C ASN A 70 4.91 2.51 4.96
N TRP A 71 4.45 1.36 4.46
CA TRP A 71 4.22 1.14 3.04
C TRP A 71 3.18 2.12 2.49
N PHE A 72 3.32 2.46 1.20
CA PHE A 72 2.32 3.25 0.50
C PHE A 72 0.99 2.52 0.48
N LYS A 73 -0.08 3.31 0.56
CA LYS A 73 -1.47 2.88 0.78
C LYS A 73 -2.39 3.98 0.30
N LYS A 74 -3.66 3.66 0.08
CA LYS A 74 -4.66 4.67 -0.27
C LYS A 74 -5.76 4.71 0.77
N ALA A 75 -5.97 5.89 1.36
CA ALA A 75 -7.08 6.15 2.25
C ALA A 75 -8.28 6.70 1.47
N SER A 76 -9.49 6.36 1.89
CA SER A 76 -10.71 7.14 1.65
C SER A 76 -11.54 7.16 2.91
N THR A 77 -12.48 8.10 3.00
CA THR A 77 -13.41 8.20 4.12
C THR A 77 -14.80 7.77 3.69
N PHE A 78 -15.56 7.22 4.64
CA PHE A 78 -16.99 6.98 4.50
C PHE A 78 -17.71 7.43 5.78
N ALA A 79 -18.97 7.85 5.64
CA ALA A 79 -19.82 8.24 6.76
C ALA A 79 -20.60 7.03 7.31
N THR A 80 -21.19 7.18 8.50
CA THR A 80 -22.09 6.16 9.06
C THR A 80 -23.24 5.79 8.11
N THR A 81 -23.75 6.77 7.34
CA THR A 81 -24.82 6.59 6.36
C THR A 81 -24.42 5.80 5.12
N ASP A 82 -23.12 5.65 4.87
CA ASP A 82 -22.60 4.86 3.74
C ASP A 82 -22.55 3.37 4.05
N LEU A 83 -22.71 2.98 5.32
CA LEU A 83 -22.79 1.59 5.76
C LEU A 83 -24.25 1.16 5.91
N ASN A 84 -24.62 0.08 5.23
CA ASN A 84 -25.94 -0.52 5.30
C ASN A 84 -25.87 -1.86 6.06
N THR A 85 -26.42 -1.87 7.28
CA THR A 85 -26.47 -3.05 8.17
C THR A 85 -27.48 -4.12 7.74
N THR A 86 -28.35 -3.84 6.76
CA THR A 86 -29.30 -4.85 6.24
C THR A 86 -28.65 -5.79 5.23
N ASN A 87 -27.60 -5.32 4.54
CA ASN A 87 -26.95 -6.08 3.47
C ASN A 87 -25.42 -6.13 3.57
N ASP A 88 -24.87 -5.59 4.65
CA ASP A 88 -23.45 -5.52 4.98
C ASP A 88 -22.57 -4.79 3.95
N GLN A 89 -23.12 -3.77 3.29
CA GLN A 89 -22.42 -3.02 2.26
C GLN A 89 -21.91 -1.68 2.78
N ILE A 90 -20.75 -1.27 2.27
CA ILE A 90 -20.15 0.04 2.50
C ILE A 90 -19.92 0.73 1.16
N VAL A 91 -20.42 1.96 0.99
CA VAL A 91 -20.08 2.83 -0.13
C VAL A 91 -18.74 3.51 0.15
N VAL A 92 -17.72 3.20 -0.65
CA VAL A 92 -16.33 3.64 -0.46
C VAL A 92 -15.85 4.63 -1.54
N GLY A 93 -16.68 4.89 -2.55
CA GLY A 93 -16.46 5.90 -3.59
C GLY A 93 -15.37 5.57 -4.61
N ARG A 94 -14.85 4.33 -4.59
CA ARG A 94 -13.84 3.83 -5.55
C ARG A 94 -13.93 2.32 -5.70
N ASN A 95 -13.35 1.80 -6.77
CA ASN A 95 -13.35 0.37 -7.01
C ASN A 95 -12.28 -0.29 -6.16
N ILE A 96 -12.67 -1.24 -5.30
CA ILE A 96 -11.72 -2.03 -4.52
C ILE A 96 -11.95 -3.50 -4.86
N PRO A 97 -11.04 -4.15 -5.60
CA PRO A 97 -11.19 -5.55 -6.00
C PRO A 97 -11.33 -6.51 -4.82
N THR A 98 -12.05 -7.60 -5.01
CA THR A 98 -12.16 -8.68 -4.01
C THR A 98 -10.76 -9.17 -3.62
N THR A 99 -10.58 -9.50 -2.34
CA THR A 99 -9.30 -9.89 -1.70
C THR A 99 -8.30 -8.76 -1.46
N THR A 100 -8.61 -7.50 -1.79
CA THR A 100 -7.74 -6.37 -1.44
C THR A 100 -7.64 -6.25 0.09
N PRO A 101 -6.43 -6.22 0.67
CA PRO A 101 -6.25 -6.02 2.11
C PRO A 101 -6.70 -4.63 2.55
N LEU A 102 -7.44 -4.58 3.66
CA LEU A 102 -8.04 -3.37 4.23
C LEU A 102 -7.62 -3.19 5.69
N LYS A 103 -7.50 -1.94 6.12
CA LYS A 103 -7.53 -1.56 7.53
C LYS A 103 -8.51 -0.41 7.72
N PHE A 104 -9.13 -0.37 8.89
CA PHE A 104 -10.12 0.64 9.25
C PHE A 104 -9.70 1.44 10.47
N SER A 105 -10.12 2.70 10.53
CA SER A 105 -10.06 3.57 11.70
C SER A 105 -11.27 4.51 11.74
N SER A 106 -11.49 5.19 12.86
CA SER A 106 -12.58 6.17 13.02
C SER A 106 -12.13 7.32 13.90
N SER A 107 -12.75 8.49 13.73
CA SER A 107 -12.70 9.58 14.71
C SER A 107 -13.64 9.37 15.92
N GLY A 108 -14.55 8.40 15.82
CA GLY A 108 -15.44 7.95 16.89
C GLY A 108 -15.32 6.45 17.11
N THR A 109 -16.42 5.72 16.95
CA THR A 109 -16.46 4.24 17.03
C THR A 109 -16.49 3.62 15.64
N LEU A 110 -15.78 2.51 15.47
CA LEU A 110 -15.90 1.69 14.26
C LEU A 110 -17.25 0.94 14.26
N PRO A 111 -17.78 0.59 13.07
CA PRO A 111 -18.90 -0.34 12.96
C PRO A 111 -18.62 -1.66 13.67
N SER A 112 -19.67 -2.32 14.17
CA SER A 112 -19.56 -3.66 14.79
C SER A 112 -18.76 -4.63 13.93
N GLY A 113 -17.95 -5.47 14.56
CA GLY A 113 -17.12 -6.47 13.86
C GLY A 113 -15.81 -5.92 13.29
N LEU A 114 -15.63 -4.59 13.25
CA LEU A 114 -14.37 -3.96 12.87
C LEU A 114 -13.57 -3.51 14.09
N VAL A 115 -12.29 -3.85 14.08
CA VAL A 115 -11.31 -3.43 15.08
C VAL A 115 -10.23 -2.61 14.40
N ALA A 116 -9.88 -1.48 15.00
CA ALA A 116 -8.90 -0.55 14.43
C ALA A 116 -7.55 -1.25 14.23
N GLY A 117 -6.94 -1.03 13.06
CA GLY A 117 -5.64 -1.63 12.69
C GLY A 117 -5.66 -3.14 12.42
N THR A 118 -6.80 -3.83 12.58
CA THR A 118 -6.95 -5.24 12.18
C THR A 118 -7.08 -5.34 10.67
N ARG A 119 -6.45 -6.36 10.08
CA ARG A 119 -6.50 -6.61 8.64
C ARG A 119 -7.82 -7.31 8.28
N TYR A 120 -8.48 -6.79 7.26
CA TYR A 120 -9.68 -7.33 6.64
C TYR A 120 -9.49 -7.39 5.12
N TYR A 121 -10.50 -7.86 4.39
CA TYR A 121 -10.43 -7.97 2.93
C TYR A 121 -11.73 -7.52 2.28
N ALA A 122 -11.61 -6.83 1.15
CA ALA A 122 -12.76 -6.41 0.37
C ALA A 122 -13.45 -7.62 -0.30
N ILE A 123 -14.78 -7.56 -0.37
CA ILE A 123 -15.60 -8.29 -1.33
C ILE A 123 -16.20 -7.22 -2.25
N ASN A 124 -15.77 -7.18 -3.50
CA ASN A 124 -16.25 -6.18 -4.45
C ASN A 124 -17.71 -6.46 -4.83
N ILE A 125 -18.57 -5.43 -4.74
CA ILE A 125 -19.97 -5.50 -5.19
C ILE A 125 -20.13 -4.76 -6.52
N ASN A 126 -19.53 -3.57 -6.62
CA ASN A 126 -19.49 -2.76 -7.84
C ASN A 126 -18.38 -1.70 -7.74
N ALA A 127 -18.35 -0.76 -8.67
CA ALA A 127 -17.33 0.28 -8.78
C ALA A 127 -17.20 1.23 -7.57
N THR A 128 -18.18 1.27 -6.65
CA THR A 128 -18.16 2.18 -5.49
C THR A 128 -18.51 1.50 -4.17
N THR A 129 -18.83 0.21 -4.18
CA THR A 129 -19.43 -0.49 -3.03
C THR A 129 -18.73 -1.82 -2.80
N ILE A 130 -18.46 -2.10 -1.52
CA ILE A 130 -17.86 -3.36 -1.06
C ILE A 130 -18.66 -3.97 0.09
N LYS A 131 -18.41 -5.25 0.36
CA LYS A 131 -18.54 -5.84 1.71
C LYS A 131 -17.15 -6.11 2.29
N VAL A 132 -17.09 -6.48 3.56
CA VAL A 132 -15.83 -6.74 4.29
C VAL A 132 -15.80 -8.17 4.80
N ALA A 133 -14.66 -8.85 4.67
CA ALA A 133 -14.43 -10.20 5.16
C ALA A 133 -13.23 -10.27 6.12
N THR A 134 -13.23 -11.26 7.01
CA THR A 134 -12.17 -11.49 8.01
C THR A 134 -10.96 -12.27 7.49
N SER A 135 -11.06 -12.89 6.31
CA SER A 135 -9.97 -13.64 5.68
C SER A 135 -10.07 -13.58 4.15
N ILE A 136 -8.96 -13.85 3.45
CA ILE A 136 -8.95 -13.98 1.98
C ILE A 136 -9.92 -15.08 1.53
N ALA A 137 -9.94 -16.22 2.22
CA ALA A 137 -10.83 -17.34 1.90
C ALA A 137 -12.30 -16.93 2.01
N ASN A 138 -12.66 -16.18 3.06
CA ASN A 138 -14.01 -15.63 3.22
C ASN A 138 -14.34 -14.62 2.12
N ALA A 139 -13.40 -13.76 1.74
CA ALA A 139 -13.61 -12.80 0.65
C ALA A 139 -13.85 -13.50 -0.69
N GLN A 140 -13.09 -14.55 -0.98
CA GLN A 140 -13.25 -15.38 -2.19
C GLN A 140 -14.59 -16.14 -2.19
N ALA A 141 -15.03 -16.61 -1.02
CA ALA A 141 -16.30 -17.29 -0.85
C ALA A 141 -17.52 -16.33 -0.74
N GLY A 142 -17.29 -15.01 -0.71
CA GLY A 142 -18.36 -14.02 -0.51
C GLY A 142 -18.95 -13.99 0.90
N THR A 143 -18.25 -14.54 1.90
CA THR A 143 -18.66 -14.56 3.31
C THR A 143 -18.26 -13.24 3.99
N ALA A 144 -19.21 -12.32 4.12
CA ALA A 144 -19.00 -11.03 4.73
C ALA A 144 -19.14 -11.07 6.27
N ILE A 145 -18.56 -10.07 6.93
CA ILE A 145 -18.88 -9.69 8.31
C ILE A 145 -20.33 -9.19 8.33
N ASP A 146 -21.07 -9.60 9.35
CA ASP A 146 -22.40 -9.07 9.67
C ASP A 146 -22.26 -7.80 10.51
N PHE A 147 -22.84 -6.69 10.01
CA PHE A 147 -22.83 -5.41 10.71
C PHE A 147 -24.14 -5.19 11.46
N THR A 148 -24.06 -5.13 12.80
CA THR A 148 -25.20 -4.82 13.68
C THR A 148 -25.32 -3.34 14.03
N ASP A 149 -24.26 -2.54 13.83
CA ASP A 149 -24.28 -1.08 13.97
C ASP A 149 -23.30 -0.38 13.01
N GLN A 150 -23.53 0.91 12.78
CA GLN A 150 -22.73 1.75 11.86
C GLN A 150 -21.54 2.45 12.54
N GLY A 151 -21.36 2.28 13.86
CA GLY A 151 -20.44 3.09 14.64
C GLY A 151 -20.81 4.58 14.64
N SER A 152 -19.81 5.43 14.79
CA SER A 152 -19.95 6.89 14.86
C SER A 152 -18.73 7.61 14.33
N GLY A 153 -18.88 8.90 14.01
CA GLY A 153 -17.82 9.73 13.48
C GLY A 153 -17.57 9.50 11.99
N THR A 154 -16.37 9.84 11.54
CA THR A 154 -15.92 9.62 10.16
C THR A 154 -14.99 8.43 10.15
N HIS A 155 -15.32 7.43 9.35
CA HIS A 155 -14.52 6.23 9.19
C HIS A 155 -13.50 6.44 8.08
N THR A 156 -12.30 5.89 8.27
CA THR A 156 -11.28 5.82 7.24
C THR A 156 -11.06 4.37 6.87
N ILE A 157 -11.02 4.09 5.58
CA ILE A 157 -10.64 2.81 4.99
C ILE A 157 -9.32 2.99 4.24
N GLU A 158 -8.36 2.12 4.53
CA GLU A 158 -7.05 2.09 3.87
C GLU A 158 -6.90 0.80 3.07
N THR A 159 -6.56 0.89 1.79
CA THR A 159 -6.09 -0.27 1.01
C THR A 159 -4.61 -0.48 1.26
N HIS A 160 -4.20 -1.72 1.48
CA HIS A 160 -2.81 -2.10 1.70
C HIS A 160 -2.30 -2.98 0.56
N ILE A 161 -0.97 -2.96 0.36
CA ILE A 161 -0.28 -3.79 -0.63
C ILE A 161 -0.59 -5.26 -0.39
N ARG A 162 -0.93 -5.99 -1.46
CA ARG A 162 -1.05 -7.45 -1.43
C ARG A 162 0.35 -8.07 -1.44
N TRP A 163 0.73 -8.66 -0.32
CA TRP A 163 1.98 -9.41 -0.18
C TRP A 163 1.73 -10.92 -0.25
N PRO A 164 2.68 -11.71 -0.80
CA PRO A 164 2.65 -13.17 -0.70
C PRO A 164 2.49 -13.63 0.75
N GLY A 165 1.59 -14.58 0.97
CA GLY A 165 1.27 -15.08 2.31
C GLY A 165 0.57 -14.08 3.23
N ASP A 166 0.11 -12.95 2.68
CA ASP A 166 -0.64 -11.90 3.39
C ASP A 166 0.08 -11.30 4.61
N ASN A 167 1.40 -11.26 4.57
CA ASN A 167 2.20 -10.64 5.62
C ASN A 167 3.04 -9.51 5.04
N GLU A 168 2.93 -8.33 5.66
CA GLU A 168 3.80 -7.21 5.33
C GLU A 168 5.25 -7.61 5.68
N PRO A 169 6.21 -7.44 4.76
CA PRO A 169 7.58 -7.86 5.00
C PRO A 169 8.23 -6.98 6.06
N THR A 170 8.98 -7.61 6.96
CA THR A 170 9.85 -6.91 7.91
C THR A 170 11.17 -6.60 7.23
N LEU A 171 11.67 -5.37 7.39
CA LEU A 171 12.99 -5.01 6.90
C LEU A 171 14.09 -5.71 7.71
N SER A 172 15.20 -5.98 7.04
CA SER A 172 16.44 -6.41 7.69
C SER A 172 16.91 -5.34 8.67
N ASN A 173 17.24 -5.74 9.89
CA ASN A 173 17.45 -4.80 10.99
C ASN A 173 18.92 -4.40 11.19
N GLY A 174 19.86 -5.11 10.55
CA GLY A 174 21.28 -4.85 10.63
C GLY A 174 21.68 -3.53 9.98
N LYS A 175 22.81 -2.97 10.44
CA LYS A 175 23.38 -1.75 9.87
C LYS A 175 23.71 -1.96 8.40
N PHE A 176 23.40 -0.97 7.57
CA PHE A 176 23.67 -0.97 6.13
C PHE A 176 23.09 -2.14 5.32
N ARG A 177 22.22 -2.97 5.92
CA ARG A 177 21.51 -4.03 5.22
C ARG A 177 20.56 -3.44 4.21
N THR A 178 20.42 -4.13 3.09
CA THR A 178 19.61 -3.73 1.96
C THR A 178 18.55 -4.78 1.69
N ASP A 179 17.31 -4.32 1.61
CA ASP A 179 16.17 -5.12 1.16
C ASP A 179 15.72 -4.60 -0.22
N THR A 180 15.40 -5.51 -1.12
CA THR A 180 14.89 -5.20 -2.47
C THR A 180 13.48 -5.74 -2.62
N PHE A 181 12.57 -4.88 -3.08
CA PHE A 181 11.17 -5.20 -3.30
C PHE A 181 10.79 -4.92 -4.75
N GLY A 182 9.92 -5.75 -5.30
CA GLY A 182 9.26 -5.52 -6.59
C GLY A 182 7.81 -5.16 -6.36
N PHE A 183 7.26 -4.29 -7.20
CA PHE A 183 5.89 -3.84 -7.11
C PHE A 183 5.22 -3.77 -8.47
N ILE A 184 3.90 -3.97 -8.48
CA ILE A 184 3.01 -3.68 -9.60
C ILE A 184 1.93 -2.73 -9.08
N VAL A 185 1.67 -1.65 -9.82
CA VAL A 185 0.53 -0.76 -9.60
C VAL A 185 -0.62 -1.29 -10.46
N ASP A 186 -1.59 -1.99 -9.86
CA ASP A 186 -2.75 -2.50 -10.60
C ASP A 186 -3.74 -1.39 -10.92
N ASP A 187 -3.99 -0.51 -9.95
CA ASP A 187 -4.85 0.67 -10.06
C ASP A 187 -4.35 1.74 -9.07
N GLY A 188 -3.66 2.77 -9.57
CA GLY A 188 -3.11 3.85 -8.76
C GLY A 188 -4.19 4.80 -8.22
N LEU A 189 -5.30 4.97 -8.95
CA LEU A 189 -6.41 5.80 -8.48
C LEU A 189 -7.04 5.19 -7.21
N SER A 190 -7.18 3.87 -7.19
CA SER A 190 -7.76 3.13 -6.08
C SER A 190 -6.74 2.62 -5.06
N GLY A 191 -5.44 2.74 -5.36
CA GLY A 191 -4.34 2.28 -4.50
C GLY A 191 -4.28 0.76 -4.37
N ILE A 192 -4.39 0.07 -5.49
CA ILE A 192 -4.28 -1.37 -5.60
C ILE A 192 -2.87 -1.69 -6.06
N TYR A 193 -2.14 -2.41 -5.20
CA TYR A 193 -0.74 -2.72 -5.41
C TYR A 193 -0.46 -4.18 -5.06
N GLU A 194 0.41 -4.79 -5.85
CA GLU A 194 1.04 -6.06 -5.52
C GLU A 194 2.50 -5.82 -5.18
N GLY A 195 2.99 -6.51 -4.15
CA GLY A 195 4.38 -6.41 -3.71
C GLY A 195 5.00 -7.79 -3.60
N VAL A 196 6.30 -7.89 -3.88
CA VAL A 196 7.09 -9.09 -3.65
C VAL A 196 8.44 -8.72 -3.05
N VAL A 197 8.92 -9.55 -2.14
CA VAL A 197 10.28 -9.47 -1.62
C VAL A 197 11.20 -10.16 -2.62
N ILE A 198 12.10 -9.39 -3.26
CA ILE A 198 13.07 -9.91 -4.22
C ILE A 198 14.32 -10.42 -3.49
N SER A 199 14.80 -9.66 -2.51
CA SER A 199 15.96 -10.03 -1.69
C SER A 199 15.91 -9.32 -0.33
N GLN A 200 16.48 -9.94 0.69
CA GLN A 200 16.66 -9.33 2.01
C GLN A 200 18.06 -9.61 2.55
N ASP A 201 18.50 -8.78 3.49
CA ASP A 201 19.73 -8.91 4.28
C ASP A 201 21.05 -8.87 3.49
N TYR A 202 21.08 -8.15 2.36
CA TYR A 202 22.30 -7.94 1.56
C TYR A 202 23.11 -6.71 2.00
#